data_AF-A0A7D9MC24-F1
#
_entry.id   AF-A0A7D9MC24-F1
#
_cell.length_a   1.000
_cell.length_b   1.000
_cell.length_c   1.000
_cell.angle_alpha   90.00
_cell.angle_beta   90.00
_cell.angle_gamma   90.00
#
_symmetry.space_group_name_H-M   'P 1'
#
loop_
_entity.id
_entity.type
_entity.pdbx_description
1 polymer ?
#
loop_
_entity_poly.entity_id
_entity_poly.type
_entity_poly.pdbx_seq_one_letter_code
_entity_poly.pdbx_strand_id
1 'polypeptide(L)'
;IRQIVFAIASDIQPVQNLSVLKKVGDEKKAEWGHYWIDKRFGGVEEMLKKTSGKYCVGDEVTMADLCLVPQVFNANRFKVDMTKFPHISEINDRLMELDTFKVAHPFRQPDCPDDLRID
;
A
#
# COMPACT_ATOMS: atom_id res chain seq x y z
N ILE A 1 -8.18 5.59 -12.76
CA ILE A 1 -6.78 5.09 -12.77
C ILE A 1 -5.79 6.19 -12.36
N ARG A 2 -5.44 7.16 -13.22
CA ARG A 2 -4.37 8.16 -12.96
C ARG A 2 -4.46 8.88 -11.61
N GLN A 3 -5.66 9.27 -11.19
CA GLN A 3 -5.88 9.97 -9.93
C GLN A 3 -5.47 9.12 -8.71
N ILE A 4 -5.86 7.83 -8.68
CA ILE A 4 -5.51 6.90 -7.60
C ILE A 4 -4.00 6.66 -7.57
N VAL A 5 -3.39 6.50 -8.75
CA VAL A 5 -1.93 6.36 -8.88
C VAL A 5 -1.21 7.54 -8.25
N PHE A 6 -1.58 8.78 -8.56
CA PHE A 6 -0.93 9.95 -7.96
C PHE A 6 -1.25 10.13 -6.48
N ALA A 7 -2.47 9.82 -6.05
CA ALA A 7 -2.82 9.84 -4.63
C ALA A 7 -1.89 8.90 -3.83
N ILE A 8 -1.52 7.74 -4.37
CA ILE A 8 -0.63 6.80 -3.68
C ILE A 8 0.84 7.18 -3.89
N ALA A 9 1.29 7.23 -5.15
CA ALA A 9 2.70 7.33 -5.50
C ALA A 9 3.30 8.73 -5.31
N SER A 10 2.48 9.78 -5.30
CA SER A 10 2.93 11.16 -5.12
C SER A 10 2.58 11.73 -3.75
N ASP A 11 1.40 11.43 -3.21
CA ASP A 11 0.94 12.05 -1.96
C ASP A 11 1.17 11.22 -0.70
N ILE A 12 1.39 9.90 -0.82
CA ILE A 12 1.58 8.99 0.32
C ILE A 12 2.99 8.41 0.35
N GLN A 13 3.41 7.71 -0.70
CA GLN A 13 4.68 7.00 -0.69
C GLN A 13 5.89 7.91 -0.45
N PRO A 14 5.98 9.13 -1.04
CA PRO A 14 7.17 9.96 -0.85
C PRO A 14 7.37 10.45 0.58
N VAL A 15 6.28 10.68 1.33
CA VAL A 15 6.39 11.16 2.73
C VAL A 15 6.83 10.06 3.70
N GLN A 16 6.67 8.79 3.33
CA GLN A 16 7.12 7.63 4.09
C GLN A 16 8.29 6.89 3.43
N ASN A 17 8.95 7.50 2.44
CA ASN A 17 10.12 6.89 1.82
C ASN A 17 11.32 6.83 2.79
N LEU A 18 12.28 5.94 2.54
CA LEU A 18 13.39 5.73 3.47
C LEU A 18 14.26 6.98 3.67
N SER A 19 14.43 7.83 2.65
CA SER A 19 15.24 9.05 2.78
C SER A 19 14.58 10.10 3.68
N VAL A 20 13.27 10.27 3.59
CA VAL A 20 12.48 11.13 4.48
C VAL A 20 12.45 10.54 5.88
N LEU A 21 12.19 9.23 6.04
CA LEU A 21 12.16 8.59 7.36
C LEU A 21 13.51 8.68 8.09
N LYS A 22 14.63 8.55 7.36
CA LYS A 22 15.97 8.80 7.92
C LYS A 22 16.12 10.23 8.46
N LYS A 23 15.50 11.22 7.80
CA LYS A 23 15.53 12.61 8.24
C LYS A 23 14.60 12.88 9.44
N VAL A 24 13.46 12.19 9.50
CA VAL A 24 12.51 12.22 10.63
C VAL A 24 13.13 11.61 11.89
N GLY A 25 13.97 10.60 11.74
CA GLY A 25 14.69 9.93 12.83
C GLY A 25 13.96 8.71 13.39
N ASP A 26 14.72 7.79 13.98
CA ASP A 26 14.23 6.46 14.35
C ASP A 26 13.11 6.45 15.40
N GLU A 27 13.10 7.43 16.31
CA GLU A 27 12.08 7.57 17.35
C GLU A 27 10.71 7.94 16.77
N LYS A 28 10.69 8.75 15.70
CA LYS A 28 9.45 9.35 15.16
C LYS A 28 8.99 8.73 13.85
N LYS A 29 9.85 7.97 13.15
CA LYS A 29 9.53 7.43 11.81
C LYS A 29 8.29 6.55 11.79
N ALA A 30 8.04 5.79 12.86
CA ALA A 30 6.89 4.90 12.94
C ALA A 30 5.57 5.67 13.05
N GLU A 31 5.50 6.63 13.98
CA GLU A 31 4.37 7.53 14.15
C GLU A 31 4.12 8.37 12.90
N TRP A 32 5.18 8.88 12.27
CA TRP A 32 5.11 9.65 11.04
C TRP A 32 4.49 8.86 9.89
N GLY A 33 4.99 7.63 9.64
CA GLY A 33 4.46 6.75 8.61
C GLY A 33 2.99 6.42 8.86
N HIS A 34 2.65 6.05 10.10
CA HIS A 34 1.28 5.77 10.51
C HIS A 34 0.35 6.95 10.22
N TYR A 35 0.69 8.14 10.71
CA TYR A 35 -0.13 9.34 10.56
C TYR A 35 -0.43 9.66 9.10
N TRP A 36 0.60 9.67 8.25
CA TRP A 36 0.42 10.07 6.85
C TRP A 36 -0.34 9.04 6.05
N ILE A 37 -0.12 7.75 6.31
CA ILE A 37 -0.86 6.69 5.62
C ILE A 37 -2.33 6.73 6.06
N ASP A 38 -2.63 6.71 7.37
CA ASP A 38 -4.01 6.76 7.90
C ASP A 38 -4.79 7.97 7.36
N LYS A 39 -4.18 9.16 7.43
CA LYS A 39 -4.79 10.40 6.95
C LYS A 39 -5.12 10.38 5.46
N ARG A 40 -4.24 9.80 4.62
CA ARG A 40 -4.36 9.89 3.17
C ARG A 40 -5.12 8.70 2.57
N PHE A 41 -5.10 7.54 3.23
CA PHE A 41 -5.92 6.39 2.85
C PHE A 41 -7.40 6.72 2.84
N GLY A 42 -7.88 7.59 3.73
CA GLY A 42 -9.26 8.07 3.66
C GLY A 42 -9.63 8.67 2.31
N GLY A 43 -8.72 9.41 1.67
CA GLY A 43 -8.95 9.96 0.33
C GLY A 43 -8.97 8.89 -0.77
N VAL A 44 -8.09 7.89 -0.68
CA VAL A 44 -8.04 6.76 -1.62
C VAL A 44 -9.29 5.90 -1.50
N GLU A 45 -9.72 5.60 -0.27
CA GLU A 45 -10.93 4.86 0.04
C GLU A 45 -12.18 5.51 -0.59
N GLU A 46 -12.32 6.83 -0.48
CA GLU A 46 -13.42 7.57 -1.12
C GLU A 46 -13.38 7.54 -2.66
N MET A 47 -12.19 7.43 -3.26
CA MET A 47 -12.07 7.24 -4.71
C MET A 47 -12.48 5.82 -5.11
N LEU A 48 -12.07 4.82 -4.33
CA LEU A 48 -12.36 3.41 -4.60
C LEU A 48 -13.86 3.13 -4.50
N LYS A 49 -14.57 3.71 -3.52
CA LYS A 49 -16.05 3.66 -3.43
C LYS A 49 -16.78 3.94 -4.75
N LYS A 50 -16.19 4.78 -5.62
CA LYS A 50 -16.79 5.22 -6.88
C LYS A 50 -16.27 4.47 -8.11
N THR A 51 -15.14 3.77 -7.97
CA THR A 51 -14.38 3.27 -9.12
C THR A 51 -14.10 1.78 -9.07
N SER A 52 -14.08 1.17 -7.89
CA SER A 52 -13.76 -0.24 -7.73
C SER A 52 -14.86 -1.15 -8.26
N GLY A 53 -14.45 -2.17 -9.03
CA GLY A 53 -15.23 -3.38 -9.25
C GLY A 53 -14.57 -4.51 -8.47
N LYS A 54 -14.04 -5.52 -9.17
CA LYS A 54 -13.15 -6.54 -8.59
C LYS A 54 -11.82 -5.95 -8.09
N TYR A 55 -11.31 -4.91 -8.74
CA TYR A 55 -10.03 -4.27 -8.46
C TYR A 55 -10.19 -2.75 -8.27
N CYS A 56 -9.10 -1.98 -8.23
CA CYS A 56 -9.17 -0.53 -8.02
C CYS A 56 -10.05 0.21 -9.03
N VAL A 57 -10.12 -0.25 -10.28
CA VAL A 57 -10.94 0.36 -11.33
C VAL A 57 -11.59 -0.73 -12.18
N GLY A 58 -12.88 -0.97 -11.96
CA GLY A 58 -13.60 -2.07 -12.62
C GLY A 58 -13.02 -3.44 -12.28
N ASP A 59 -13.02 -4.34 -13.26
CA ASP A 59 -12.75 -5.78 -13.03
C ASP A 59 -11.40 -6.25 -13.58
N GLU A 60 -10.59 -5.35 -14.14
CA GLU A 60 -9.25 -5.63 -14.64
C GLU A 60 -8.16 -4.99 -13.78
N VAL A 61 -7.00 -5.64 -13.70
CA VAL A 61 -5.84 -5.10 -12.98
C VAL A 61 -5.27 -3.91 -13.75
N THR A 62 -5.03 -2.81 -13.04
CA THR A 62 -4.51 -1.55 -13.59
C THR A 62 -3.27 -1.09 -12.84
N MET A 63 -2.67 0.01 -13.30
CA MET A 63 -1.59 0.68 -12.57
C MET A 63 -2.00 1.12 -11.15
N ALA A 64 -3.29 1.36 -10.88
CA ALA A 64 -3.74 1.71 -9.53
C ALA A 64 -3.49 0.57 -8.54
N ASP A 65 -3.73 -0.67 -8.96
CA ASP A 65 -3.53 -1.89 -8.16
C ASP A 65 -2.05 -2.15 -7.87
N LEU A 66 -1.20 -1.90 -8.88
CA LEU A 66 0.26 -1.98 -8.76
C LEU A 66 0.82 -0.97 -7.74
N CYS A 67 0.16 0.19 -7.57
CA CYS A 67 0.49 1.14 -6.52
C CYS A 67 -0.13 0.78 -5.17
N LEU A 68 -1.34 0.20 -5.16
CA LEU A 68 -2.09 -0.09 -3.94
C LEU A 68 -1.42 -1.17 -3.08
N VAL A 69 -1.10 -2.33 -3.67
CA VAL A 69 -0.57 -3.49 -2.92
C VAL A 69 0.68 -3.16 -2.09
N PRO A 70 1.76 -2.59 -2.66
CA PRO A 70 2.94 -2.23 -1.86
C PRO A 70 2.63 -1.14 -0.82
N GLN A 71 1.66 -0.27 -1.10
CA GLN A 71 1.26 0.76 -0.16
C GLN A 71 0.46 0.19 1.03
N VAL A 72 -0.36 -0.85 0.83
CA VAL A 72 -1.02 -1.61 1.90
C VAL A 72 0.00 -2.38 2.74
N PHE A 73 1.01 -2.97 2.11
CA PHE A 73 2.14 -3.58 2.84
C PHE A 73 2.80 -2.57 3.79
N ASN A 74 3.05 -1.33 3.33
CA ASN A 74 3.57 -0.27 4.19
C ASN A 74 2.58 0.12 5.30
N ALA A 75 1.27 0.20 5.02
CA ALA A 75 0.26 0.50 6.03
C ALA A 75 0.31 -0.53 7.18
N ASN A 76 0.41 -1.82 6.86
CA ASN A 76 0.57 -2.89 7.83
C ASN A 76 1.89 -2.77 8.61
N ARG A 77 2.99 -2.47 7.92
CA ARG A 77 4.31 -2.23 8.55
C ARG A 77 4.26 -1.08 9.57
N PHE A 78 3.49 -0.03 9.28
CA PHE A 78 3.29 1.12 10.18
C PHE A 78 2.09 0.97 11.12
N LYS A 79 1.51 -0.23 11.21
CA LYS A 79 0.40 -0.57 12.12
C LYS A 79 -0.82 0.35 11.96
N VAL A 80 -1.14 0.74 10.72
CA VAL A 80 -2.36 1.48 10.41
C VAL A 80 -3.57 0.57 10.63
N ASP A 81 -4.64 1.11 11.22
CA ASP A 81 -5.89 0.37 11.41
C ASP A 81 -6.63 0.27 10.07
N MET A 82 -6.40 -0.85 9.38
CA MET A 82 -6.99 -1.11 8.06
C MET A 82 -8.50 -1.35 8.09
N THR A 83 -9.12 -1.54 9.28
CA THR A 83 -10.58 -1.70 9.38
C THR A 83 -11.34 -0.43 8.98
N LYS A 84 -10.66 0.73 8.98
CA LYS A 84 -11.18 2.00 8.48
C LYS A 84 -11.28 2.06 6.95
N PHE A 85 -10.61 1.14 6.25
CA PHE A 85 -10.45 1.16 4.78
C PHE A 85 -10.88 -0.18 4.16
N PRO A 86 -12.18 -0.54 4.25
CA PRO A 86 -12.69 -1.83 3.77
C PRO A 86 -12.49 -2.04 2.28
N HIS A 87 -12.69 -1.02 1.41
CA HIS A 87 -12.48 -1.18 -0.03
C HIS A 87 -11.01 -1.43 -0.36
N ILE A 88 -10.09 -0.67 0.25
CA ILE A 88 -8.65 -0.92 0.10
C ILE A 88 -8.30 -2.35 0.52
N SER A 89 -8.81 -2.80 1.68
CA SER A 89 -8.50 -4.11 2.24
C SER A 89 -9.03 -5.25 1.35
N GLU A 90 -10.30 -5.20 0.95
CA GLU A 90 -10.89 -6.23 0.08
C GLU A 90 -10.19 -6.33 -1.28
N ILE A 91 -9.83 -5.19 -1.89
CA ILE A 91 -9.13 -5.19 -3.18
C ILE A 91 -7.74 -5.78 -3.02
N ASN A 92 -7.01 -5.41 -1.95
CA ASN A 92 -5.71 -5.99 -1.64
C ASN A 92 -5.80 -7.50 -1.48
N ASP A 93 -6.78 -8.01 -0.74
CA ASP A 93 -6.95 -9.45 -0.50
C ASP A 93 -7.16 -10.20 -1.82
N ARG A 94 -8.04 -9.70 -2.70
CA ARG A 94 -8.26 -10.27 -4.05
C ARG A 94 -7.01 -10.21 -4.93
N LEU A 95 -6.21 -9.14 -4.84
CA LEU A 95 -4.97 -9.01 -5.60
C LEU A 95 -3.91 -10.00 -5.09
N MET A 96 -3.81 -10.21 -3.78
CA MET A 96 -2.88 -11.14 -3.15
C MET A 96 -3.20 -12.61 -3.43
N GLU A 97 -4.40 -12.93 -3.92
CA GLU A 97 -4.73 -14.27 -4.44
C GLU A 97 -4.10 -14.58 -5.80
N LEU A 98 -3.71 -13.55 -6.58
CA LEU A 98 -3.12 -13.74 -7.90
C LEU A 98 -1.63 -14.09 -7.81
N ASP A 99 -1.19 -15.07 -8.60
CA ASP A 99 0.18 -15.57 -8.57
C ASP A 99 1.22 -14.48 -8.89
N THR A 100 0.88 -13.53 -9.78
CA THR A 100 1.75 -12.39 -10.10
C THR A 100 2.08 -11.53 -8.88
N PHE A 101 1.11 -11.28 -7.98
CA PHE A 101 1.35 -10.52 -6.76
C PHE A 101 2.02 -11.35 -5.67
N LYS A 102 1.71 -12.65 -5.57
CA LYS A 102 2.40 -13.57 -4.66
C LYS A 102 3.88 -13.64 -4.98
N VAL A 103 4.26 -13.89 -6.24
CA VAL A 103 5.67 -13.99 -6.65
C VAL A 103 6.40 -12.65 -6.49
N ALA A 104 5.72 -11.53 -6.68
CA ALA A 104 6.28 -10.19 -6.49
C ALA A 104 6.37 -9.74 -5.02
N HIS A 105 5.93 -10.55 -4.05
CA HIS A 105 5.96 -10.19 -2.64
C HIS A 105 7.40 -9.90 -2.17
N PRO A 106 7.66 -8.84 -1.37
CA PRO A 106 9.01 -8.45 -0.97
C PRO A 106 9.77 -9.58 -0.27
N PHE A 107 9.08 -10.47 0.45
CA PHE A 107 9.70 -11.60 1.15
C PHE A 107 10.05 -12.82 0.28
N ARG A 108 9.78 -12.75 -1.03
CA ARG A 108 10.17 -13.77 -2.01
C ARG A 108 11.25 -13.29 -2.97
N GLN A 109 11.75 -12.08 -2.77
CA GLN A 109 12.76 -11.50 -3.66
C GLN A 109 14.17 -11.99 -3.29
N PRO A 110 15.10 -12.08 -4.26
CA PRO A 110 16.47 -12.56 -4.01
C PRO A 110 17.24 -11.74 -2.98
N ASP A 111 16.91 -10.46 -2.82
CA ASP A 111 17.53 -9.52 -1.87
C ASP A 111 16.82 -9.46 -0.51
N CYS A 112 15.76 -10.26 -0.31
CA CYS A 112 15.09 -10.34 0.98
C CYS A 112 16.05 -10.93 2.05
N PRO A 113 16.21 -10.27 3.21
CA PRO A 113 16.93 -10.83 4.35
C PRO A 113 16.42 -12.22 4.74
N ASP A 114 17.35 -13.13 5.08
CA ASP A 114 17.02 -14.55 5.35
C ASP A 114 16.00 -14.72 6.49
N ASP A 115 16.00 -13.83 7.48
CA ASP A 115 15.08 -13.85 8.63
C ASP A 115 13.65 -13.44 8.29
N LEU A 116 13.43 -12.82 7.12
CA LEU A 116 12.13 -12.38 6.63
C LEU A 116 11.62 -13.21 5.46
N ARG A 117 12.46 -14.06 4.86
CA ARG A 117 12.13 -14.80 3.63
C ARG A 117 10.99 -15.78 3.89
N ILE A 118 10.05 -15.84 2.95
CA ILE A 118 8.96 -16.82 2.95
C ILE A 118 9.16 -17.80 1.78
N ASP A 119 8.86 -19.07 2.02
CA ASP A 119 8.88 -20.13 1.02
C ASP A 119 7.80 -19.93 -0.06
#